data_AF-A0A945YX78-F1
#
_entry.id   AF-A0A945YX78-F1
#
_cell.length_a   1.000
_cell.length_b   1.000
_cell.length_c   1.000
_cell.angle_alpha   90.00
_cell.angle_beta   90.00
_cell.angle_gamma   90.00
#
_symmetry.space_group_name_H-M   'P 1'
#
loop_
_entity.id
_entity.type
_entity.pdbx_description
1 polymer ?
#
loop_
_entity_poly.entity_id
_entity_poly.type
_entity_poly.pdbx_seq_one_letter_code
_entity_poly.pdbx_strand_id
1 'polypeptide(L)'
;MMFFMQYNNVQKNPTTAILWAIFLGGLGAHKFYMGETGLGILYLLFCWTYIPGIIAFIELFSLSGKVAKYNQQKAQEISMMIGR
;
A
#
# COMPACT_ATOMS: atom_id res chain seq x y z
N MET A 1 5.05 12.24 23.02
CA MET A 1 4.53 13.20 22.01
C MET A 1 5.13 12.95 20.61
N MET A 2 6.47 12.85 20.48
CA MET A 2 7.16 12.66 19.18
C MET A 2 6.72 11.42 18.39
N PHE A 3 6.53 10.28 19.05
CA PHE A 3 6.06 9.03 18.43
C PHE A 3 4.73 9.21 17.68
N PHE A 4 3.73 9.77 18.37
CA PHE A 4 2.41 10.00 17.78
C PHE A 4 2.48 10.94 16.59
N MET A 5 3.31 11.98 16.64
CA MET A 5 3.48 12.90 15.50
C MET A 5 4.11 12.21 14.27
N GLN A 6 5.12 11.36 14.48
CA GLN A 6 5.73 10.62 13.36
C GLN A 6 4.80 9.52 12.83
N TYR A 7 4.14 8.77 13.71
CA TYR A 7 3.21 7.73 13.32
C TYR A 7 2.03 8.29 12.53
N ASN A 8 1.44 9.40 12.99
CA ASN A 8 0.26 10.01 12.36
C ASN A 8 0.55 10.51 10.92
N ASN A 9 1.79 10.89 10.61
CA ASN A 9 2.21 11.32 9.27
C ASN A 9 2.48 10.16 8.31
N VAL A 10 2.79 8.96 8.82
CA VAL A 10 3.23 7.82 8.00
C VAL A 10 2.13 6.78 7.81
N GLN A 11 1.19 6.68 8.75
CA GLN A 11 0.08 5.72 8.69
C GLN A 11 -0.71 5.81 7.37
N LYS A 12 -1.06 4.65 6.83
CA LYS A 12 -1.85 4.53 5.60
C LYS A 12 -3.25 4.03 5.91
N ASN A 13 -4.24 4.51 5.14
CA ASN A 13 -5.63 4.09 5.32
C ASN A 13 -5.97 2.89 4.40
N PRO A 14 -6.48 1.79 4.96
CA PRO A 14 -6.83 0.61 4.17
C PRO A 14 -7.94 0.90 3.17
N THR A 15 -8.93 1.72 3.54
CA THR A 15 -10.02 2.13 2.64
C THR A 15 -9.52 2.88 1.43
N THR A 16 -8.53 3.77 1.60
CA THR A 16 -7.90 4.48 0.47
C THR A 16 -7.18 3.51 -0.45
N ALA A 17 -6.41 2.57 0.10
CA ALA A 17 -5.73 1.55 -0.71
C ALA A 17 -6.73 0.69 -1.51
N ILE A 18 -7.83 0.27 -0.88
CA ILE A 18 -8.91 -0.52 -1.50
C ILE A 18 -9.60 0.28 -2.61
N LEU A 19 -9.92 1.55 -2.37
CA LEU A 19 -10.53 2.42 -3.38
C LEU A 19 -9.63 2.54 -4.61
N TRP A 20 -8.33 2.75 -4.40
CA TRP A 20 -7.35 2.81 -5.48
C TRP A 20 -7.22 1.47 -6.22
N ALA A 21 -7.33 0.34 -5.51
CA ALA A 21 -7.29 -0.98 -6.13
C ALA A 21 -8.55 -1.29 -6.96
N ILE A 22 -9.74 -0.80 -6.57
CA ILE A 22 -10.97 -1.03 -7.34
C ILE A 22 -11.02 -0.15 -8.59
N PHE A 23 -10.73 1.15 -8.45
CA PHE A 23 -10.84 2.09 -9.57
C PHE A 23 -9.64 2.03 -10.52
N LEU A 24 -8.45 1.72 -10.00
CA LEU A 24 -7.19 1.80 -10.73
C LEU A 24 -6.34 0.53 -10.57
N GLY A 25 -6.93 -0.60 -10.15
CA GLY A 25 -6.20 -1.86 -9.95
C GLY A 25 -5.59 -2.42 -11.22
N GLY A 26 -6.29 -2.30 -12.35
CA GLY A 26 -5.75 -2.68 -13.67
C GLY A 26 -4.57 -1.81 -14.13
N LEU A 27 -4.41 -0.61 -13.57
CA LEU A 27 -3.26 0.26 -13.79
C LEU A 27 -2.18 0.10 -12.70
N GLY A 28 -2.50 -0.59 -11.59
CA GLY A 28 -1.60 -0.79 -10.46
C GLY A 28 -1.46 0.41 -9.51
N ALA A 29 -2.41 1.35 -9.48
CA ALA A 29 -2.28 2.56 -8.67
C ALA A 29 -2.18 2.29 -7.15
N HIS A 30 -2.79 1.20 -6.66
CA HIS A 30 -2.68 0.79 -5.25
C HIS A 30 -1.25 0.38 -4.87
N LYS A 31 -0.42 -0.07 -5.82
CA LYS A 31 1.01 -0.37 -5.61
C LYS A 31 1.82 0.90 -5.40
N PHE A 32 1.53 1.95 -6.16
CA PHE A 32 2.15 3.26 -5.96
C PHE A 32 1.79 3.85 -4.59
N TYR A 33 0.55 3.65 -4.12
CA TYR A 33 0.12 4.09 -2.78
C TYR A 33 0.88 3.38 -1.65
N MET A 34 1.20 2.10 -1.82
CA MET A 34 2.02 1.32 -0.88
C MET A 34 3.52 1.58 -0.96
N GLY A 35 3.99 2.41 -1.91
CA GLY A 35 5.42 2.64 -2.14
C GLY A 35 6.11 1.52 -2.94
N GLU A 36 5.35 0.58 -3.50
CA GLU A 36 5.83 -0.49 -4.37
C GLU A 36 5.92 0.00 -5.84
N THR A 37 6.62 1.11 -6.09
CA THR A 37 6.66 1.80 -7.40
C THR A 37 7.13 0.88 -8.54
N GLY A 38 8.08 -0.02 -8.28
CA GLY A 38 8.55 -0.98 -9.28
C GLY A 38 7.45 -1.93 -9.77
N LEU A 39 6.61 -2.44 -8.85
CA LEU A 39 5.44 -3.26 -9.20
C LEU A 39 4.35 -2.42 -9.88
N GLY A 40 4.17 -1.17 -9.45
CA GLY A 40 3.25 -0.24 -10.10
C GLY A 40 3.61 0.01 -11.57
N ILE A 41 4.88 0.23 -11.88
CA ILE A 41 5.36 0.39 -13.27
C ILE A 41 5.14 -0.89 -14.08
N LEU A 42 5.38 -2.06 -13.48
CA LEU A 42 5.10 -3.33 -14.13
C LEU A 42 3.62 -3.47 -14.50
N TYR A 43 2.72 -3.09 -13.59
CA TYR A 43 1.27 -3.09 -13.84
C TYR A 43 0.88 -2.10 -14.96
N LEU A 44 1.50 -0.92 -15.03
CA LEU A 44 1.27 0.03 -16.12
C LEU A 44 1.73 -0.52 -17.48
N LEU A 45 2.87 -1.20 -17.54
CA LEU A 45 3.38 -1.80 -18.79
C LEU A 45 2.51 -2.96 -19.28
N PHE A 46 1.90 -3.70 -18.35
CA PHE A 46 1.00 -4.82 -18.66
C PHE A 46 -0.48 -4.44 -18.64
N CYS A 47 -0.87 -3.18 -18.45
CA CYS A 47 -2.28 -2.79 -18.28
C CYS A 47 -3.16 -3.18 -19.48
N TRP A 48 -2.57 -3.17 -20.68
CA TRP A 48 -3.21 -3.59 -21.94
C TRP A 48 -3.48 -5.09 -22.07
N THR A 49 -2.87 -5.96 -21.25
CA THR A 49 -3.12 -7.41 -21.31
C THR A 49 -4.29 -7.84 -20.44
N TYR A 50 -4.91 -6.93 -19.69
CA TYR A 50 -5.94 -7.19 -18.67
C TYR A 50 -5.50 -8.10 -17.50
N ILE A 51 -4.33 -8.74 -17.59
CA ILE A 51 -3.72 -9.56 -16.53
C ILE A 51 -3.59 -8.79 -15.20
N PRO A 52 -3.14 -7.51 -15.18
CA PRO A 52 -3.01 -6.76 -13.94
C PRO A 52 -4.35 -6.55 -13.22
N GLY A 53 -5.46 -6.48 -13.96
CA GLY A 53 -6.81 -6.37 -13.37
C GLY A 53 -7.21 -7.62 -12.59
N ILE A 54 -6.91 -8.81 -13.12
CA ILE A 54 -7.20 -10.08 -12.44
C ILE A 54 -6.34 -10.22 -11.17
N ILE A 55 -5.05 -9.87 -11.26
CA ILE A 55 -4.15 -9.93 -10.09
C ILE A 55 -4.58 -8.92 -9.03
N ALA A 56 -4.93 -7.69 -9.44
CA ALA A 56 -5.44 -6.67 -8.51
C ALA A 56 -6.73 -7.11 -7.80
N PHE A 57 -7.61 -7.84 -8.49
CA PHE A 57 -8.83 -8.38 -7.90
C PHE A 57 -8.54 -9.42 -6.81
N ILE A 58 -7.55 -10.31 -7.03
CA ILE A 58 -7.11 -11.28 -6.02
C ILE A 58 -6.42 -10.54 -4.85
N GLU A 59 -5.58 -9.55 -5.15
CA GLU A 59 -4.89 -8.76 -4.13
C GLU A 59 -5.85 -7.95 -3.26
N LEU A 60 -7.02 -7.55 -3.78
CA LEU A 60 -8.04 -6.78 -3.05
C LEU A 60 -8.41 -7.44 -1.71
N PHE A 61 -8.56 -8.76 -1.69
CA PHE A 61 -8.90 -9.52 -0.48
C PHE A 61 -7.76 -9.54 0.56
N SER A 62 -6.50 -9.44 0.12
CA SER A 62 -5.32 -9.43 0.98
C SER A 62 -4.85 -8.02 1.35
N LEU A 63 -5.33 -6.99 0.65
CA LEU A 63 -4.84 -5.62 0.73
C LEU A 63 -5.00 -5.01 2.13
N SER A 64 -6.13 -5.26 2.79
CA SER A 64 -6.37 -4.80 4.17
C SER A 64 -5.30 -5.34 5.14
N GLY A 65 -4.97 -6.62 5.02
CA GLY A 65 -3.92 -7.26 5.81
C GLY A 65 -2.52 -6.71 5.49
N LYS A 66 -2.23 -6.40 4.21
CA LYS A 66 -0.98 -5.74 3.80
C LYS A 66 -0.84 -4.35 4.40
N VAL A 67 -1.89 -3.52 4.38
CA VAL A 67 -1.88 -2.18 4.98
C VAL A 67 -1.66 -2.26 6.49
N ALA A 68 -2.31 -3.20 7.17
CA ALA A 68 -2.12 -3.41 8.61
C ALA A 68 -0.66 -3.75 8.94
N LYS A 69 -0.05 -4.68 8.20
CA LYS A 69 1.36 -5.04 8.37
C LYS A 69 2.30 -3.87 8.10
N TYR A 70 2.05 -3.09 7.05
CA TYR A 70 2.85 -1.90 6.72
C TYR A 70 2.81 -0.86 7.86
N ASN A 71 1.61 -0.56 8.38
CA ASN A 71 1.44 0.37 9.48
C ASN A 71 2.11 -0.13 10.78
N GLN A 72 2.05 -1.43 11.06
CA GLN A 72 2.74 -2.05 12.20
C GLN A 72 4.26 -1.97 12.08
N GLN A 73 4.81 -2.26 10.90
CA GLN A 73 6.26 -2.14 10.66
C GLN A 73 6.74 -0.70 10.86
N LYS A 74 6.00 0.29 10.33
CA LYS A 74 6.33 1.70 10.55
C LYS A 74 6.19 2.12 12.01
N ALA A 75 5.21 1.61 12.75
CA ALA A 75 5.12 1.84 14.19
C ALA A 75 6.33 1.28 14.95
N GLN A 76 6.80 0.09 14.59
CA GLN A 76 7.99 -0.52 15.18
C GLN A 76 9.27 0.23 14.83
N GLU A 77 9.43 0.66 13.57
CA GLU A 77 10.57 1.46 13.13
C GLU A 77 10.66 2.77 13.92
N ILE A 78 9.53 3.48 14.06
CA ILE A 78 9.46 4.75 14.80
C ILE A 78 9.72 4.53 16.31
N SER A 79 9.22 3.45 16.91
CA SER A 79 9.49 3.18 18.33
C SER A 79 10.96 2.84 18.59
N MET A 80 11.62 2.11 17.68
CA MET A 80 13.06 1.82 17.74
C MET A 80 13.92 3.07 17.54
N MET A 81 13.50 3.99 16.66
CA MET A 81 14.22 5.26 16.43
C MET A 81 14.11 6.24 17.61
N ILE A 82 13.00 6.22 18.35
CA ILE A 82 12.74 7.14 19.47
C ILE A 82 13.21 6.56 20.82
N GLY A 83 13.23 5.22 20.95
CA GLY A 83 13.67 4.53 22.17
C GLY A 83 15.17 4.27 22.26
N ARG A 84 15.94 4.60 21.21
CA ARG A 84 17.40 4.71 21.23
C ARG A 84 17.81 6.09 21.70
#